data_AF-A0A1W9TV68-F1
#
_entry.id   AF-A0A1W9TV68-F1
#
_cell.length_a   1.000
_cell.length_b   1.000
_cell.length_c   1.000
_cell.angle_alpha   90.00
_cell.angle_beta   90.00
_cell.angle_gamma   90.00
#
_symmetry.space_group_name_H-M   'P 1'
#
loop_
_entity.id
_entity.type
_entity.pdbx_description
1 polymer ?
#
loop_
_entity_poly.entity_id
_entity_poly.type
_entity_poly.pdbx_seq_one_letter_code
_entity_poly.pdbx_strand_id
1 'polypeptide(L)'
;MAEKAEAMLKKSLDALVNLDVDLAFKVCLLDDEVDKINAEAHRMMKNAIKDTPDHVESFINLLLVSRHLERIADHASNIAEEVIYLIEGEIVRHGDF
;
A
#
# COMPACT_ATOMS: atom_id res chain seq x y z
N MET A 1 2.02 -9.19 1.08
CA MET A 1 2.09 -7.72 1.21
C MET A 1 3.37 -7.16 0.59
N ALA A 2 4.55 -7.64 0.98
CA ALA A 2 5.83 -7.12 0.47
C ALA A 2 5.90 -7.05 -1.07
N GLU A 3 5.61 -8.16 -1.76
CA GLU A 3 5.60 -8.20 -3.24
C GLU A 3 4.62 -7.20 -3.87
N LYS A 4 3.49 -6.92 -3.20
CA LYS A 4 2.50 -5.95 -3.69
C LYS A 4 2.98 -4.51 -3.50
N ALA A 5 3.52 -4.19 -2.33
CA ALA A 5 4.10 -2.88 -2.06
C ALA A 5 5.27 -2.59 -3.03
N GLU A 6 6.13 -3.58 -3.29
CA GLU A 6 7.20 -3.48 -4.29
C GLU A 6 6.65 -3.28 -5.71
N ALA A 7 5.63 -4.04 -6.10
CA ALA A 7 4.99 -3.90 -7.40
C ALA A 7 4.32 -2.53 -7.58
N MET A 8 3.64 -2.01 -6.55
CA MET A 8 3.04 -0.68 -6.56
C MET A 8 4.10 0.40 -6.72
N LEU A 9 5.18 0.34 -5.94
CA LEU A 9 6.29 1.30 -6.05
C LEU A 9 6.92 1.28 -7.44
N LYS A 10 7.18 0.09 -7.99
CA LYS A 10 7.72 -0.01 -9.35
C LYS A 10 6.77 0.60 -10.38
N LYS A 11 5.48 0.26 -10.30
CA LYS A 11 4.47 0.76 -11.24
C LYS A 11 4.24 2.26 -11.13
N SER A 12 4.29 2.84 -9.94
CA SER A 12 4.12 4.29 -9.77
C SER A 12 5.30 5.05 -10.35
N LEU A 13 6.52 4.53 -10.20
CA LEU A 13 7.71 5.08 -10.84
C LEU A 13 7.67 4.90 -12.37
N ASP A 14 7.26 3.74 -12.86
CA ASP A 14 7.09 3.49 -14.31
C ASP A 14 6.02 4.43 -14.89
N ALA A 15 4.92 4.68 -14.18
CA ALA A 15 3.86 5.61 -14.58
C ALA A 15 4.39 7.05 -14.66
N LEU A 16 5.18 7.47 -13.67
CA LEU A 16 5.78 8.80 -13.64
C LEU A 16 6.78 9.01 -14.78
N VAL A 17 7.68 8.06 -15.00
CA VAL A 17 8.74 8.17 -16.02
C VAL A 17 8.14 8.19 -17.44
N ASN A 18 7.09 7.41 -17.67
CA ASN A 18 6.47 7.29 -18.99
C ASN A 18 5.27 8.23 -19.20
N LEU A 19 4.89 9.00 -18.18
CA LEU A 19 3.66 9.80 -18.16
C LEU A 19 2.42 8.95 -18.53
N ASP A 20 2.32 7.78 -17.91
CA ASP A 20 1.25 6.80 -18.18
C ASP A 20 0.16 6.91 -17.10
N VAL A 21 -0.91 7.63 -17.44
CA VAL A 21 -2.06 7.87 -16.55
C VAL A 21 -2.82 6.56 -16.25
N ASP A 22 -2.96 5.66 -17.22
CA ASP A 22 -3.67 4.39 -17.03
C ASP A 22 -2.93 3.49 -16.03
N LEU A 23 -1.60 3.50 -16.07
CA LEU A 23 -0.79 2.78 -15.09
C LEU A 23 -0.89 3.42 -13.71
N ALA A 24 -0.94 4.75 -13.63
CA ALA A 24 -1.15 5.45 -12.36
C ALA A 24 -2.51 5.09 -11.73
N PHE A 25 -3.61 5.11 -12.49
CA PHE A 25 -4.93 4.66 -11.99
C PHE A 25 -4.88 3.21 -11.46
N LYS A 26 -4.20 2.31 -12.17
CA LYS A 26 -4.03 0.93 -11.71
C LYS A 26 -3.27 0.84 -10.40
N VAL A 27 -2.30 1.73 -10.12
CA VAL A 27 -1.62 1.76 -8.82
C VAL A 27 -2.58 2.14 -7.71
N CYS A 28 -3.41 3.17 -7.90
CA CYS A 28 -4.40 3.57 -6.90
C CYS A 28 -5.36 2.42 -6.57
N LEU A 29 -5.80 1.65 -7.57
CA LEU A 29 -6.67 0.48 -7.36
C LEU A 29 -5.99 -0.69 -6.64
N LEU A 30 -4.66 -0.78 -6.66
CA LEU A 30 -3.93 -1.84 -5.97
C LEU A 30 -3.84 -1.60 -4.45
N ASP A 31 -4.01 -0.35 -4.01
CA ASP A 31 -3.89 0.05 -2.61
C ASP A 31 -4.96 -0.62 -1.74
N ASP A 32 -6.20 -0.68 -2.25
CA ASP A 32 -7.33 -1.41 -1.64
C ASP A 32 -6.99 -2.86 -1.26
N GLU A 33 -6.14 -3.51 -2.07
CA GLU A 33 -5.71 -4.87 -1.79
C GLU A 33 -4.65 -4.93 -0.69
N VAL A 34 -3.74 -3.95 -0.64
CA VAL A 34 -2.75 -3.83 0.45
C VAL A 34 -3.45 -3.54 1.77
N ASP A 35 -4.45 -2.66 1.78
CA ASP A 35 -5.25 -2.34 2.96
C ASP A 35 -5.98 -3.57 3.51
N LYS A 36 -6.59 -4.38 2.64
CA LYS A 36 -7.24 -5.64 3.04
C LYS A 36 -6.24 -6.60 3.68
N ILE A 37 -5.07 -6.78 3.06
CA ILE A 37 -4.03 -7.67 3.60
C ILE A 37 -3.50 -7.12 4.94
N ASN A 38 -3.37 -5.80 5.08
CA ASN A 38 -2.91 -5.16 6.31
C ASN A 38 -3.90 -5.34 7.44
N ALA A 39 -5.19 -5.14 7.19
CA ALA A 39 -6.25 -5.39 8.17
C ALA A 39 -6.29 -6.88 8.60
N GLU A 40 -6.12 -7.80 7.66
CA GLU A 40 -6.05 -9.23 7.95
C GLU A 40 -4.82 -9.59 8.78
N ALA A 41 -3.63 -9.09 8.42
CA ALA A 41 -2.40 -9.32 9.16
C ALA A 41 -2.52 -8.82 10.61
N HIS A 42 -3.10 -7.63 10.81
CA HIS A 42 -3.39 -7.08 12.14
C HIS A 42 -4.31 -7.99 12.95
N ARG A 43 -5.38 -8.52 12.34
CA ARG A 43 -6.31 -9.45 13.00
C ARG A 43 -5.61 -10.74 13.39
N MET A 44 -4.81 -11.32 12.49
CA MET A 44 -4.07 -12.57 12.75
C MET A 44 -3.07 -12.38 13.90
N MET A 45 -2.31 -11.29 13.90
CA MET A 45 -1.36 -10.99 14.98
C MET A 45 -2.05 -10.79 16.33
N LYS A 46 -3.20 -10.11 16.37
CA LYS A 46 -3.99 -9.96 17.60
C LYS A 46 -4.43 -11.31 18.19
N ASN A 47 -4.79 -12.27 17.35
CA ASN A 47 -5.15 -13.62 17.80
C ASN A 47 -3.91 -14.39 18.26
N ALA A 48 -2.82 -14.34 17.48
CA ALA A 48 -1.56 -15.00 17.82
C ALA A 48 -0.97 -14.52 19.16
N ILE A 49 -1.08 -13.23 19.48
CA ILE A 49 -0.66 -12.68 20.78
C ILE A 49 -1.46 -13.29 21.95
N LYS A 50 -2.77 -13.54 21.76
CA LYS A 50 -3.62 -14.17 22.78
C LYS A 50 -3.28 -15.65 22.97
N ASP A 51 -3.03 -16.34 21.87
CA ASP A 51 -2.78 -17.78 21.86
C ASP A 51 -1.36 -18.14 22.31
N THR A 52 -0.37 -17.26 22.08
CA THR A 52 1.04 -17.52 22.40
C THR A 52 1.75 -16.26 22.94
N PRO A 53 1.41 -15.81 24.16
CA PRO A 53 1.90 -14.55 24.73
C PRO A 53 3.42 -14.48 24.90
N ASP A 54 4.10 -15.62 25.05
CA ASP A 54 5.57 -15.70 25.18
C ASP A 54 6.31 -15.18 23.93
N HIS A 55 5.64 -15.06 22.78
CA HIS A 55 6.20 -14.54 21.54
C HIS A 55 5.80 -13.09 21.22
N VAL A 56 5.26 -12.34 22.21
CA VAL A 56 4.73 -10.98 22.00
C VAL A 56 5.72 -10.02 21.32
N GLU A 57 7.02 -10.08 21.66
CA GLU A 57 8.04 -9.24 21.04
C GLU A 57 8.17 -9.49 19.54
N SER A 58 8.10 -10.75 19.12
CA SER A 58 8.16 -11.13 17.70
C SER A 58 6.91 -10.67 16.94
N PHE A 59 5.73 -10.77 17.56
CA PHE A 59 4.49 -10.27 16.96
C PHE A 59 4.46 -8.74 16.84
N ILE A 60 5.03 -8.01 17.80
CA ILE A 60 5.20 -6.55 17.70
C ILE A 60 6.12 -6.21 16.51
N ASN A 61 7.22 -6.92 16.34
CA ASN A 61 8.11 -6.71 15.19
C ASN A 61 7.39 -6.98 13.86
N LEU A 62 6.58 -8.04 13.77
CA LEU A 62 5.77 -8.31 12.58
C LEU A 62 4.73 -7.22 12.31
N LEU A 63 4.14 -6.64 13.36
CA LEU A 63 3.20 -5.52 13.24
C LEU A 63 3.88 -4.29 12.64
N LEU A 64 5.10 -4.00 13.10
CA LEU A 64 5.92 -2.91 12.56
C LEU A 64 6.30 -3.15 11.09
N VAL A 65 6.70 -4.38 10.74
CA VAL A 65 6.97 -4.75 9.34
C VAL A 65 5.72 -4.54 8.47
N SER A 66 4.55 -5.02 8.90
CA SER A 66 3.28 -4.81 8.19
C SER A 66 3.00 -3.32 7.96
N ARG A 67 3.14 -2.50 9.01
CA ARG A 67 2.97 -1.05 8.93
C ARG A 67 3.95 -0.39 7.97
N HIS A 68 5.22 -0.81 7.96
CA HIS A 68 6.19 -0.23 7.03
C HIS A 68 5.90 -0.58 5.58
N LEU A 69 5.37 -1.78 5.31
CA LEU A 69 4.96 -2.18 3.96
C LEU A 69 3.71 -1.43 3.48
N GLU A 70 2.72 -1.23 4.34
CA GLU A 70 1.53 -0.42 4.02
C GLU A 70 1.93 1.03 3.71
N ARG A 71 2.83 1.63 4.49
CA ARG A 71 3.33 2.99 4.19
C ARG A 71 4.04 3.11 2.85
N ILE A 72 4.71 2.05 2.39
CA ILE A 72 5.34 2.03 1.06
C ILE A 72 4.25 2.02 -0.02
N ALA A 73 3.18 1.26 0.17
CA ALA A 73 2.04 1.23 -0.74
C ALA A 73 1.33 2.60 -0.80
N ASP A 74 1.02 3.21 0.34
CA ASP A 74 0.44 4.55 0.43
C ASP A 74 1.32 5.59 -0.30
N HIS A 75 2.63 5.59 -0.08
CA HIS A 75 3.53 6.48 -0.82
C HIS A 75 3.56 6.20 -2.33
N ALA A 76 3.41 4.95 -2.76
CA ALA A 76 3.29 4.62 -4.18
C ALA A 76 1.96 5.13 -4.78
N SER A 77 0.84 5.02 -4.06
CA SER A 77 -0.45 5.60 -4.44
C SER A 77 -0.35 7.12 -4.57
N ASN A 78 0.25 7.80 -3.58
CA ASN A 78 0.46 9.25 -3.63
C ASN A 78 1.26 9.67 -4.89
N ILE A 79 2.31 8.93 -5.26
CA ILE A 79 3.05 9.20 -6.51
C ILE A 79 2.13 9.06 -7.73
N ALA A 80 1.30 8.01 -7.78
CA ALA A 80 0.38 7.79 -8.88
C ALA A 80 -0.69 8.90 -8.99
N GLU A 81 -1.25 9.35 -7.86
CA GLU A 81 -2.18 10.48 -7.83
C GLU A 81 -1.55 11.77 -8.39
N GLU A 82 -0.28 12.04 -8.06
CA GLU A 82 0.45 13.19 -8.62
C GLU A 82 0.68 13.06 -10.13
N VAL A 83 0.90 11.84 -10.64
CA VAL A 83 1.02 11.59 -12.08
C VAL A 83 -0.31 11.88 -12.79
N ILE A 84 -1.43 11.44 -12.21
CA ILE A 84 -2.77 11.72 -12.77
C ILE A 84 -3.01 13.22 -12.82
N TYR A 85 -2.74 13.93 -11.72
CA TYR A 85 -2.86 15.38 -11.67
C TYR A 85 -1.95 16.08 -12.68
N LEU A 86 -0.71 15.60 -12.84
CA LEU A 86 0.25 16.17 -13.79
C LEU A 86 -0.23 16.10 -15.24
N ILE A 87 -0.94 15.02 -15.62
CA ILE A 87 -1.36 14.76 -17.00
C ILE A 87 -2.76 15.35 -17.29
N GLU A 88 -3.72 15.09 -16.41
CA GLU A 88 -5.13 15.45 -16.61
C GLU A 88 -5.50 16.80 -15.98
N GLY A 89 -4.69 17.29 -15.03
CA GLY A 89 -5.01 18.49 -14.26
C GLY A 89 -6.09 18.29 -13.19
N GLU A 90 -6.53 17.05 -12.97
CA GLU A 90 -7.56 16.71 -11.99
C GLU A 90 -6.97 16.14 -10.70
N ILE A 91 -7.47 16.61 -9.56
CA ILE A 91 -7.10 16.08 -8.25
C ILE A 91 -8.00 14.90 -7.95
N VAL A 92 -7.46 13.70 -8.12
CA VAL A 92 -8.18 12.44 -7.86
C VAL A 92 -8.06 11.94 -6.41
N ARG A 93 -7.32 12.66 -5.56
CA ARG A 93 -7.18 12.31 -4.14
C ARG A 93 -8.56 12.37 -3.48
N HIS A 94 -8.90 11.32 -2.73
CA HIS A 94 -10.18 11.23 -1.99
C HIS A 94 -11.44 11.26 -2.89
N GLY A 95 -11.29 11.05 -4.20
CA GLY A 95 -12.42 10.84 -5.10
C GLY A 95 -12.87 9.38 -5.06
N ASP A 96 -14.18 9.14 -5.10
CA ASP A 96 -14.73 7.80 -5.30
C ASP A 96 -14.36 7.34 -6.74
N PHE A 97 -13.52 6.32 -6.87
CA PHE A 97 -13.30 5.61 -8.14
C PHE A 97 -14.37 4.54 -8.38
#